data_AF-A0A843KVZ9-F1
#
_entry.id   AF-A0A843KVZ9-F1
#
_cell.length_a   1.000
_cell.length_b   1.000
_cell.length_c   1.000
_cell.angle_alpha   90.00
_cell.angle_beta   90.00
_cell.angle_gamma   90.00
#
_symmetry.space_group_name_H-M   'P 1'
#
loop_
_entity.id
_entity.type
_entity.pdbx_description
1 polymer ?
#
loop_
_entity_poly.entity_id
_entity_poly.type
_entity_poly.pdbx_seq_one_letter_code
_entity_poly.pdbx_strand_id
1 'polypeptide(L)'
;MFAYLILDREPMSFWDTFRKNPVDKLKVRELQEEEIRLKNQIERARKEINKLEKEKKVRFQEGVGADLLKKKMLAQEIKQLDMETQLKTQKFMAMHKQFMFVSNLVVIKRFEKELKNTPFWDKITHIPPEQFESALINVNLSGKAFENVLDSLNQVFEMQIADFQTTEDETEKQLLDTWSQIEAGTMDLEEGAETLSIERDLEKREI
;
A
#
# COMPACT_ATOMS: atom_id res chain seq x y z
N MET A 1 31.60 42.05 -1.19
CA MET A 1 30.98 41.47 0.03
C MET A 1 29.82 40.60 -0.45
N PHE A 2 30.12 39.35 -0.80
CA PHE A 2 29.14 38.44 -1.41
C PHE A 2 28.27 37.82 -0.30
N ALA A 3 26.98 38.12 -0.36
CA ALA A 3 25.97 37.50 0.49
C ALA A 3 25.82 36.02 0.07
N TYR A 4 26.07 35.11 1.01
CA TYR A 4 25.73 33.71 0.86
C TYR A 4 24.21 33.58 0.87
N LEU A 5 23.64 33.25 -0.28
CA LEU A 5 22.30 32.67 -0.38
C LEU A 5 22.36 31.27 0.25
N ILE A 6 21.91 31.18 1.49
CA ILE A 6 21.51 29.90 2.08
C ILE A 6 20.27 29.48 1.30
N LEU A 7 20.47 28.64 0.29
CA LEU A 7 19.41 27.83 -0.29
C LEU A 7 18.93 26.93 0.85
N ASP A 8 17.78 27.27 1.44
CA ASP A 8 16.95 26.31 2.16
C ASP A 8 16.68 25.14 1.21
N ARG A 9 17.52 24.11 1.30
CA ARG A 9 17.25 22.82 0.66
C ARG A 9 16.05 22.28 1.39
N GLU A 10 14.91 22.21 0.71
CA GLU A 10 13.81 21.36 1.16
C GLU A 10 14.40 19.98 1.53
N PRO A 11 14.02 19.40 2.68
CA PRO A 11 14.52 18.11 3.09
C PRO A 11 14.24 17.11 1.95
N MET A 12 15.30 16.48 1.44
CA MET A 12 15.16 15.57 0.31
C MET A 12 14.10 14.51 0.63
N SER A 13 13.23 14.23 -0.35
CA SER A 13 12.25 13.16 -0.22
C SER A 13 12.99 11.85 0.08
N PHE A 14 12.42 10.98 0.91
CA PHE A 14 12.94 9.64 1.17
C PHE A 14 13.28 8.92 -0.16
N TRP A 15 12.44 9.10 -1.18
CA TRP A 15 12.63 8.56 -2.52
C TRP A 15 13.87 9.07 -3.24
N ASP A 16 14.20 10.35 -3.06
CA ASP A 16 15.42 10.93 -3.63
C ASP A 16 16.67 10.39 -2.93
N THR A 17 16.54 10.10 -1.63
CA THR A 17 17.60 9.52 -0.82
C THR A 17 17.82 8.05 -1.18
N PHE A 18 16.75 7.27 -1.33
CA PHE A 18 16.81 5.86 -1.73
C PHE A 18 17.36 5.67 -3.15
N ARG A 19 16.88 6.44 -4.14
CA ARG A 19 17.38 6.33 -5.52
C ARG A 19 18.86 6.68 -5.68
N LYS A 20 19.39 7.51 -4.78
CA LYS A 20 20.80 7.91 -4.77
C LYS A 20 21.69 7.02 -3.90
N ASN A 21 21.13 6.31 -2.93
CA ASN A 21 21.88 5.53 -1.95
C ASN A 21 21.49 4.05 -2.00
N PRO A 22 22.46 3.14 -2.20
CA PRO A 22 22.21 1.71 -2.10
C PRO A 22 21.70 1.31 -0.70
N VAL A 23 21.00 0.18 -0.63
CA VAL A 23 20.29 -0.32 0.55
C VAL A 23 21.20 -0.43 1.79
N ASP A 24 22.48 -0.69 1.59
CA ASP A 24 23.52 -0.73 2.63
C ASP A 24 23.67 0.61 3.39
N LYS A 25 23.51 1.75 2.71
CA LYS A 25 23.70 3.09 3.30
C LYS A 25 22.49 3.63 4.05
N LEU A 26 21.31 3.01 3.89
CA LEU A 26 20.10 3.40 4.61
C LEU A 26 20.25 3.10 6.11
N LYS A 27 19.72 3.98 6.95
CA LYS A 27 19.68 3.74 8.40
C LYS A 27 18.31 3.24 8.82
N VAL A 28 18.28 2.23 9.68
CA VAL A 28 17.04 1.69 10.27
C VAL A 28 16.19 2.80 10.89
N ARG A 29 16.82 3.73 11.61
CA ARG A 29 16.13 4.85 12.27
C ARG A 29 15.41 5.77 11.27
N GLU A 30 16.08 6.13 10.18
CA GLU A 30 15.50 7.00 9.13
C GLU A 30 14.30 6.30 8.47
N LEU A 31 14.40 4.99 8.23
CA LEU A 31 13.30 4.18 7.71
C LEU A 31 12.12 4.09 8.68
N GLN A 32 12.36 3.92 9.98
CA GLN A 32 11.32 3.88 11.01
C GLN A 32 10.60 5.22 11.18
N GLU A 33 11.34 6.33 11.12
CA GLU A 33 10.77 7.68 11.15
C GLU A 33 9.83 7.90 9.95
N GLU A 34 10.26 7.48 8.75
CA GLU A 34 9.44 7.52 7.54
C GLU A 34 8.23 6.57 7.59
N GLU A 35 8.38 5.37 8.13
CA GLU A 35 7.29 4.41 8.34
C GLU A 35 6.18 5.01 9.21
N ILE A 36 6.56 5.63 10.34
CA ILE A 36 5.64 6.31 11.25
C ILE A 36 4.96 7.50 10.56
N ARG A 37 5.72 8.29 9.79
CA ARG A 37 5.21 9.44 9.04
C ARG A 37 4.14 9.00 8.03
N LEU A 38 4.43 7.98 7.24
CA LEU A 38 3.50 7.43 6.24
C LEU A 38 2.25 6.85 6.89
N LYS A 39 2.41 6.05 7.96
CA LYS A 39 1.28 5.47 8.72
C LYS A 39 0.32 6.56 9.21
N ASN A 40 0.85 7.66 9.75
CA ASN A 40 0.05 8.79 10.20
C ASN A 40 -0.67 9.51 9.06
N GLN A 41 -0.05 9.64 7.88
CA GLN A 41 -0.67 10.27 6.71
C GLN A 41 -1.79 9.40 6.13
N ILE A 42 -1.57 8.09 6.04
CA ILE A 42 -2.56 7.09 5.61
C ILE A 42 -3.80 7.17 6.49
N GLU A 43 -3.63 7.18 7.82
CA GLU A 43 -4.76 7.24 8.75
C GLU A 43 -5.56 8.55 8.64
N ARG A 44 -4.88 9.69 8.43
CA ARG A 44 -5.56 10.96 8.17
C ARG A 44 -6.34 10.94 6.86
N ALA A 45 -5.72 10.48 5.78
CA ALA A 45 -6.37 10.38 4.47
C ALA A 45 -7.58 9.46 4.50
N ARG A 46 -7.49 8.32 5.20
CA ARG A 46 -8.62 7.42 5.44
C ARG A 46 -9.79 8.11 6.12
N LYS A 47 -9.52 8.89 7.19
CA LYS A 47 -10.56 9.66 7.89
C LYS A 47 -11.22 10.71 6.99
N GLU A 48 -10.44 11.40 6.16
CA GLU A 48 -10.94 12.39 5.21
C GLU A 48 -11.83 11.74 4.13
N ILE A 49 -11.37 10.64 3.52
CA ILE A 49 -12.16 9.87 2.54
C ILE A 49 -13.49 9.42 3.15
N ASN A 50 -13.45 8.84 4.36
CA ASN A 50 -14.65 8.40 5.07
C ASN A 50 -15.61 9.56 5.37
N LYS A 51 -15.09 10.75 5.64
CA LYS A 51 -15.92 11.95 5.85
C LYS A 51 -16.63 12.35 4.56
N LEU A 52 -15.90 12.43 3.44
CA LEU A 52 -16.48 12.77 2.14
C LEU A 52 -17.54 11.76 1.70
N GLU A 53 -17.30 10.46 1.89
CA GLU A 53 -18.29 9.43 1.56
C GLU A 53 -19.56 9.54 2.43
N LYS A 54 -19.43 9.90 3.71
CA LYS A 54 -20.59 10.19 4.56
C LYS A 54 -21.35 11.42 4.08
N GLU A 55 -20.65 12.49 3.71
CA GLU A 55 -21.27 13.70 3.17
C GLU A 55 -22.02 13.40 1.85
N LYS A 56 -21.44 12.61 0.94
CA LYS A 56 -22.12 12.13 -0.29
C LYS A 56 -23.42 11.40 0.03
N LYS A 57 -23.40 10.48 0.99
CA LYS A 57 -24.59 9.74 1.44
C LYS A 57 -25.68 10.67 1.98
N VAL A 58 -25.30 11.66 2.78
CA VAL A 58 -26.26 12.66 3.31
C VAL A 58 -26.88 13.49 2.17
N ARG A 59 -26.07 14.03 1.25
CA ARG A 59 -26.58 14.81 0.10
C ARG A 59 -27.50 13.97 -0.80
N PHE A 60 -27.17 12.69 -0.98
CA PHE A 60 -28.03 11.78 -1.73
C PHE A 60 -29.40 11.62 -1.06
N GLN A 61 -29.42 11.38 0.25
CA GLN A 61 -30.67 11.27 1.03
C GLN A 61 -31.50 12.55 0.97
N GLU A 62 -30.87 13.74 1.04
CA GLU A 62 -31.56 15.03 0.89
C GLU A 62 -32.24 15.23 -0.47
N GLY A 63 -31.79 14.49 -1.50
CA GLY A 63 -32.36 14.52 -2.84
C GLY A 63 -33.63 13.68 -2.98
N VAL A 64 -33.86 12.72 -2.08
CA VAL A 64 -35.05 11.87 -2.09
C VAL A 64 -36.27 12.72 -1.74
N GLY A 65 -37.26 12.79 -2.63
CA GLY A 65 -38.46 13.60 -2.44
C GLY A 65 -38.28 15.11 -2.66
N ALA A 66 -37.08 15.60 -2.95
CA ALA A 66 -36.83 17.01 -3.26
C ALA A 66 -37.37 17.43 -4.64
N ASP A 67 -37.59 18.74 -4.81
CA ASP A 67 -37.95 19.33 -6.11
C ASP A 67 -36.79 19.23 -7.14
N LEU A 68 -37.11 19.51 -8.41
CA LEU A 68 -36.16 19.36 -9.51
C LEU A 68 -34.95 20.30 -9.41
N LEU A 69 -35.13 21.53 -8.92
CA LEU A 69 -34.05 22.50 -8.78
C LEU A 69 -33.06 22.01 -7.71
N LYS A 70 -33.57 21.64 -6.54
CA LYS A 70 -32.77 21.10 -5.44
C LYS A 70 -32.04 19.81 -5.85
N LYS A 71 -32.70 18.91 -6.58
CA LYS A 71 -32.05 17.70 -7.12
C LYS A 71 -30.88 18.02 -8.05
N LYS A 72 -31.03 19.00 -8.94
CA LYS A 72 -29.94 19.42 -9.84
C LYS A 72 -28.75 19.99 -9.07
N MET A 73 -28.99 20.80 -8.04
CA MET A 73 -27.95 21.33 -7.17
C MET A 73 -27.21 20.21 -6.42
N LEU A 74 -27.96 19.33 -5.74
CA LEU A 74 -27.39 18.19 -5.00
C LEU A 74 -26.59 17.26 -5.92
N ALA A 75 -27.05 17.03 -7.16
CA ALA A 75 -26.31 16.22 -8.12
C ALA A 75 -24.94 16.82 -8.49
N GLN A 76 -24.86 18.16 -8.61
CA GLN A 76 -23.58 18.84 -8.85
C GLN A 76 -22.64 18.74 -7.65
N GLU A 77 -23.17 18.91 -6.43
CA GLU A 77 -22.39 18.78 -5.19
C GLU A 77 -21.88 17.35 -5.00
N ILE A 78 -22.72 16.33 -5.21
CA ILE A 78 -22.31 14.91 -5.16
C ILE A 78 -21.21 14.65 -6.18
N LYS A 79 -21.32 15.18 -7.40
CA LYS A 79 -20.28 15.02 -8.43
C LYS A 79 -18.95 15.63 -8.01
N GLN A 80 -18.96 16.78 -7.35
CA GLN A 80 -17.74 17.41 -6.82
C GLN A 80 -17.11 16.58 -5.70
N LEU A 81 -17.93 16.14 -4.75
CA LEU A 81 -17.48 15.27 -3.65
C LEU A 81 -16.91 13.94 -4.16
N ASP A 82 -17.53 13.37 -5.21
CA ASP A 82 -17.06 12.13 -5.83
C ASP A 82 -15.68 12.29 -6.47
N MET A 83 -15.49 13.36 -7.24
CA MET A 83 -14.18 13.69 -7.83
C MET A 83 -13.10 13.92 -6.76
N GLU A 84 -13.43 14.64 -5.68
CA GLU A 84 -12.49 14.84 -4.57
C GLU A 84 -12.13 13.50 -3.88
N THR A 85 -13.14 12.65 -3.67
CA THR A 85 -12.95 11.33 -3.05
C THR A 85 -12.06 10.44 -3.92
N GLN A 86 -12.26 10.42 -5.24
CA GLN A 86 -11.42 9.68 -6.17
C GLN A 86 -9.95 10.14 -6.11
N LEU A 87 -9.70 11.45 -6.16
CA LEU A 87 -8.34 12.00 -6.08
C LEU A 87 -7.66 11.65 -4.75
N LYS A 88 -8.38 11.76 -3.63
CA LYS A 88 -7.84 11.38 -2.31
C LYS A 88 -7.58 9.88 -2.21
N THR A 89 -8.44 9.05 -2.79
CA THR A 89 -8.27 7.60 -2.82
C THR A 89 -7.03 7.20 -3.62
N GLN A 90 -6.79 7.80 -4.79
CA GLN A 90 -5.56 7.58 -5.56
C GLN A 90 -4.31 7.95 -4.75
N LYS A 91 -4.33 9.11 -4.08
CA LYS A 91 -3.23 9.53 -3.21
C LYS A 91 -3.04 8.58 -2.01
N PHE A 92 -4.12 8.11 -1.41
CA PHE A 92 -4.09 7.12 -0.33
C PHE A 92 -3.42 5.84 -0.79
N MET A 93 -3.79 5.30 -1.96
CA MET A 93 -3.20 4.09 -2.52
C MET A 93 -1.71 4.26 -2.81
N ALA A 94 -1.31 5.42 -3.35
CA ALA A 94 0.11 5.73 -3.54
C ALA A 94 0.86 5.74 -2.19
N MET A 95 0.36 6.43 -1.17
CA MET A 95 0.97 6.44 0.17
C MET A 95 1.03 5.04 0.80
N HIS A 96 0.00 4.21 0.60
CA HIS A 96 -0.04 2.84 1.10
C HIS A 96 1.06 1.98 0.48
N LYS A 97 1.24 2.05 -0.85
CA LYS A 97 2.35 1.36 -1.54
C LYS A 97 3.71 1.80 -0.99
N GLN A 98 3.91 3.10 -0.80
CA GLN A 98 5.14 3.62 -0.20
C GLN A 98 5.35 3.09 1.23
N PHE A 99 4.29 2.99 2.03
CA PHE A 99 4.35 2.45 3.37
C PHE A 99 4.75 0.96 3.37
N MET A 100 4.16 0.15 2.49
CA MET A 100 4.52 -1.26 2.35
C MET A 100 6.01 -1.42 2.02
N PHE A 101 6.49 -0.68 1.03
CA PHE A 101 7.92 -0.67 0.67
C PHE A 101 8.82 -0.33 1.87
N VAL A 102 8.55 0.79 2.55
CA VAL A 102 9.37 1.26 3.68
C VAL A 102 9.32 0.26 4.83
N SER A 103 8.15 -0.29 5.16
CA SER A 103 8.01 -1.28 6.23
C SER A 103 8.81 -2.56 5.94
N ASN A 104 8.79 -3.03 4.69
CA ASN A 104 9.60 -4.17 4.26
C ASN A 104 11.10 -3.86 4.31
N LEU A 105 11.52 -2.65 3.93
CA LEU A 105 12.91 -2.21 4.10
C LEU A 105 13.34 -2.20 5.57
N VAL A 106 12.47 -1.77 6.49
CA VAL A 106 12.76 -1.83 7.94
C VAL A 106 13.04 -3.27 8.37
N VAL A 107 12.27 -4.25 7.89
CA VAL A 107 12.50 -5.68 8.18
C VAL A 107 13.83 -6.15 7.60
N ILE A 108 14.11 -5.87 6.32
CA ILE A 108 15.38 -6.23 5.67
C ILE A 108 16.58 -5.66 6.43
N LYS A 109 16.52 -4.37 6.80
CA LYS A 109 17.62 -3.71 7.51
C LYS A 109 17.78 -4.19 8.95
N ARG A 110 16.70 -4.68 9.58
CA ARG A 110 16.78 -5.35 10.89
C ARG A 110 17.56 -6.66 10.82
N PHE A 111 17.36 -7.43 9.75
CA PHE A 111 18.07 -8.69 9.49
C PHE A 111 19.37 -8.51 8.69
N GLU A 112 19.86 -7.29 8.51
CA GLU A 112 21.03 -6.99 7.66
C GLU A 112 22.26 -7.85 8.01
N LYS A 113 22.53 -8.07 9.30
CA LYS A 113 23.69 -8.88 9.74
C LYS A 113 23.58 -10.34 9.29
N GLU A 114 22.37 -10.90 9.35
CA GLU A 114 22.10 -12.29 8.97
C GLU A 114 22.07 -12.41 7.44
N LEU A 115 21.42 -11.46 6.76
CA LEU A 115 21.36 -11.40 5.30
C LEU A 115 22.74 -11.30 4.66
N LYS A 116 23.67 -10.52 5.26
CA LYS A 116 25.07 -10.39 4.79
C LYS A 116 25.84 -11.71 4.73
N ASN A 117 25.42 -12.72 5.48
CA ASN A 117 26.02 -14.06 5.43
C ASN A 117 25.38 -14.96 4.36
N THR A 118 24.47 -14.42 3.56
CA THR A 118 23.76 -15.14 2.50
C THR A 118 24.02 -14.49 1.14
N PRO A 119 23.88 -15.25 0.02
CA PRO A 119 23.96 -14.68 -1.32
C PRO A 119 22.88 -13.63 -1.63
N PHE A 120 21.84 -13.48 -0.80
CA PHE A 120 20.75 -12.53 -1.01
C PHE A 120 21.16 -11.08 -0.81
N TRP A 121 22.13 -10.82 0.07
CA TRP A 121 22.58 -9.45 0.31
C TRP A 121 23.17 -8.82 -0.95
N ASP A 122 23.95 -9.60 -1.70
CA ASP A 122 24.53 -9.15 -2.97
C ASP A 122 23.44 -8.91 -4.02
N LYS A 123 22.40 -9.77 -4.09
CA LYS A 123 21.24 -9.55 -4.95
C LYS A 123 20.52 -8.24 -4.59
N ILE A 124 20.17 -8.04 -3.32
CA ILE A 124 19.46 -6.84 -2.83
C ILE A 124 20.22 -5.55 -3.16
N THR A 125 21.54 -5.55 -3.03
CA THR A 125 22.37 -4.36 -3.24
C THR A 125 22.64 -4.02 -4.71
N HIS A 126 22.44 -4.97 -5.64
CA HIS A 126 22.69 -4.79 -7.08
C HIS A 126 21.41 -4.67 -7.92
N ILE A 127 20.23 -4.93 -7.37
CA ILE A 127 18.95 -4.74 -8.07
C ILE A 127 18.69 -3.24 -8.28
N PRO A 128 18.22 -2.81 -9.47
CA PRO A 128 17.82 -1.43 -9.70
C PRO A 128 16.76 -0.95 -8.71
N PRO A 129 16.84 0.29 -8.18
CA PRO A 129 15.91 0.79 -7.17
C PRO A 129 14.43 0.64 -7.52
N GLU A 130 14.06 0.87 -8.78
CA GLU A 130 12.67 0.78 -9.26
C GLU A 130 12.14 -0.66 -9.27
N GLN A 131 13.01 -1.61 -9.63
CA GLN A 131 12.70 -3.03 -9.61
C GLN A 131 12.59 -3.54 -8.18
N PHE A 132 13.48 -3.08 -7.30
CA PHE A 132 13.45 -3.42 -5.88
C PHE A 132 12.22 -2.83 -5.18
N GLU A 133 11.84 -1.60 -5.52
CA GLU A 133 10.60 -0.97 -5.05
C GLU A 133 9.38 -1.79 -5.46
N SER A 134 9.23 -2.10 -6.75
CA SER A 134 8.10 -2.87 -7.27
C SER A 134 8.00 -4.25 -6.63
N ALA A 135 9.14 -4.93 -6.48
CA ALA A 135 9.27 -6.21 -5.82
C ALA A 135 8.80 -6.17 -4.35
N LEU A 136 9.25 -5.16 -3.61
CA LEU A 136 8.99 -5.05 -2.18
C LEU A 136 7.62 -4.45 -1.83
N ILE A 137 6.95 -3.71 -2.72
CA ILE A 137 5.58 -3.26 -2.48
C ILE A 137 4.64 -4.46 -2.31
N ASN A 138 4.90 -5.53 -3.05
CA ASN A 138 3.97 -6.65 -3.21
C ASN A 138 4.20 -7.81 -2.21
N VAL A 139 5.05 -7.60 -1.20
CA VAL A 139 5.29 -8.58 -0.14
C VAL A 139 4.89 -8.02 1.20
N ASN A 140 4.56 -8.92 2.11
CA ASN A 140 4.48 -8.60 3.52
C ASN A 140 5.58 -9.36 4.28
N LEU A 141 6.61 -8.62 4.72
CA LEU A 141 7.69 -9.17 5.55
C LEU A 141 7.46 -8.92 7.05
N SER A 142 6.47 -8.10 7.40
CA SER A 142 6.21 -7.72 8.78
C SER A 142 5.80 -8.93 9.63
N GLY A 143 6.38 -9.05 10.82
CA GLY A 143 6.09 -10.13 11.77
C GLY A 143 6.63 -11.51 11.38
N LYS A 144 7.30 -11.66 10.23
CA LYS A 144 7.89 -12.93 9.80
C LYS A 144 9.22 -13.22 10.52
N ALA A 145 9.47 -14.50 10.79
CA ALA A 145 10.78 -15.00 11.19
C ALA A 145 11.77 -14.91 10.02
N PHE A 146 13.08 -14.93 10.31
CA PHE A 146 14.12 -14.75 9.31
C PHE A 146 14.03 -15.74 8.13
N GLU A 147 13.78 -17.03 8.41
CA GLU A 147 13.61 -18.07 7.40
C GLU A 147 12.47 -17.72 6.41
N ASN A 148 11.31 -17.33 6.94
CA ASN A 148 10.17 -16.92 6.12
C ASN A 148 10.41 -15.62 5.35
N VAL A 149 11.27 -14.72 5.86
CA VAL A 149 11.71 -13.52 5.13
C VAL A 149 12.58 -13.92 3.94
N LEU A 150 13.52 -14.86 4.12
CA LEU A 150 14.33 -15.38 3.02
C LEU A 150 13.46 -16.03 1.94
N ASP A 151 12.50 -16.86 2.33
CA ASP A 151 11.59 -17.52 1.38
C ASP A 151 10.76 -16.50 0.59
N SER A 152 10.26 -15.46 1.26
CA SER A 152 9.49 -14.39 0.61
C SER A 152 10.36 -13.59 -0.37
N LEU A 153 11.60 -13.28 0.01
CA LEU A 153 12.55 -12.58 -0.87
C LEU A 153 12.96 -13.48 -2.04
N ASN A 154 13.15 -14.77 -1.82
CA ASN A 154 13.40 -15.76 -2.86
C ASN A 154 12.31 -15.76 -3.91
N GLN A 155 11.06 -15.91 -3.49
CA GLN A 155 9.91 -15.94 -4.38
C GLN A 155 9.84 -14.69 -5.27
N VAL A 156 10.09 -13.51 -4.68
CA VAL A 156 10.07 -12.23 -5.40
C VAL A 156 11.23 -12.06 -6.38
N PHE A 157 12.41 -12.59 -6.06
CA PHE A 157 13.59 -12.46 -6.92
C PHE A 157 13.73 -13.59 -7.95
N GLU A 158 13.04 -14.72 -7.75
CA GLU A 158 12.99 -15.83 -8.71
C GLU A 158 11.84 -15.73 -9.70
N MET A 159 10.68 -15.18 -9.30
CA MET A 159 9.64 -14.80 -10.25
C MET A 159 10.09 -13.57 -11.03
N GLN A 160 10.02 -13.60 -12.36
CA GLN A 160 10.20 -12.39 -13.15
C GLN A 160 9.19 -11.36 -12.63
N ILE A 161 9.64 -10.13 -12.36
CA ILE A 161 8.86 -9.06 -11.72
C ILE A 161 7.47 -8.86 -12.36
N ALA A 162 7.31 -9.23 -13.64
CA ALA A 162 6.05 -9.23 -14.37
C ALA A 162 4.97 -10.17 -13.79
N ASP A 163 5.33 -11.34 -13.26
CA ASP A 163 4.36 -12.35 -12.80
C ASP A 163 3.86 -12.08 -11.36
N PHE A 164 4.64 -11.33 -10.57
CA PHE A 164 4.34 -11.04 -9.16
C PHE A 164 3.37 -9.86 -8.97
N GLN A 165 3.23 -8.97 -9.96
CA GLN A 165 2.21 -7.91 -9.93
C GLN A 165 0.79 -8.49 -10.03
N THR A 166 0.62 -9.68 -10.63
CA THR A 166 -0.67 -10.32 -10.83
C THR A 166 -1.24 -11.01 -9.59
N THR A 167 -0.40 -11.59 -8.73
CA THR A 167 -0.86 -12.50 -7.67
C THR A 167 -1.44 -11.81 -6.42
N GLU A 168 -0.93 -10.64 -6.03
CA GLU A 168 -1.47 -9.90 -4.86
C GLU A 168 -2.73 -9.09 -5.24
N ASP A 169 -2.78 -8.57 -6.47
CA ASP A 169 -3.97 -7.97 -7.07
C ASP A 169 -5.13 -9.00 -7.11
N GLU A 170 -4.85 -10.29 -7.33
CA GLU A 170 -5.86 -11.35 -7.30
C GLU A 170 -6.44 -11.60 -5.89
N THR A 171 -5.62 -11.58 -4.85
CA THR A 171 -6.09 -11.79 -3.47
C THR A 171 -6.91 -10.59 -2.98
N GLU A 172 -6.43 -9.37 -3.22
CA GLU A 172 -7.20 -8.15 -2.92
C GLU A 172 -8.52 -8.13 -3.69
N LYS A 173 -8.50 -8.49 -4.96
CA LYS A 173 -9.71 -8.57 -5.80
C LYS A 173 -10.70 -9.64 -5.31
N GLN A 174 -10.22 -10.80 -4.88
CA GLN A 174 -11.07 -11.85 -4.27
C GLN A 174 -11.72 -11.36 -2.98
N LEU A 175 -10.98 -10.66 -2.12
CA LEU A 175 -11.51 -10.06 -0.89
C LEU A 175 -12.59 -9.01 -1.21
N LEU A 176 -12.33 -8.12 -2.16
CA LEU A 176 -13.28 -7.09 -2.60
C LEU A 176 -14.55 -7.71 -3.20
N ASP A 177 -14.42 -8.77 -3.99
CA ASP A 177 -15.55 -9.48 -4.58
C ASP A 177 -16.38 -10.19 -3.51
N THR A 178 -15.73 -10.90 -2.57
CA THR A 178 -16.37 -11.57 -1.45
C THR A 178 -17.17 -10.58 -0.59
N TRP A 179 -16.58 -9.43 -0.24
CA TRP A 179 -17.30 -8.38 0.48
C TRP A 179 -18.48 -7.83 -0.33
N SER A 180 -18.34 -7.65 -1.63
CA SER A 180 -19.42 -7.17 -2.50
C SER A 180 -20.60 -8.15 -2.54
N GLN A 181 -20.33 -9.47 -2.56
CA GLN A 181 -21.37 -10.51 -2.51
C GLN A 181 -22.09 -10.54 -1.17
N ILE A 182 -21.35 -10.35 -0.06
CA ILE A 182 -21.95 -10.23 1.29
C ILE A 182 -22.83 -8.97 1.37
N GLU A 183 -22.36 -7.83 0.88
CA GLU A 183 -23.11 -6.57 0.87
C GLU A 183 -24.37 -6.64 -0.02
N ALA A 184 -24.33 -7.42 -1.10
CA ALA A 184 -25.48 -7.70 -1.96
C ALA A 184 -26.48 -8.72 -1.35
N GLY A 185 -26.10 -9.39 -0.26
CA GLY A 185 -26.89 -10.45 0.38
C GLY A 185 -26.93 -11.75 -0.43
N THR A 186 -25.99 -11.94 -1.36
CA THR A 186 -25.87 -13.17 -2.18
C THR A 186 -24.98 -14.23 -1.54
N MET A 187 -24.23 -13.86 -0.50
CA MET A 187 -23.35 -14.71 0.30
C MET A 187 -23.47 -14.28 1.76
N ASP A 188 -23.37 -15.20 2.71
CA ASP A 188 -23.32 -14.85 4.13
C ASP A 188 -21.88 -14.63 4.63
N LEU A 189 -21.75 -14.09 5.84
CA LEU A 189 -20.43 -13.73 6.40
C LEU A 189 -19.59 -14.96 6.77
N GLU A 190 -20.23 -16.08 7.07
CA GLU A 190 -19.55 -17.33 7.46
C GLU A 190 -19.02 -18.04 6.20
N GLU A 191 -19.85 -18.16 5.18
CA GLU A 191 -19.51 -18.66 3.83
C GLU A 191 -18.39 -17.85 3.16
N GLY A 192 -18.43 -16.52 3.30
CA GLY A 192 -17.36 -15.66 2.80
C GLY A 192 -16.03 -15.85 3.55
N ALA A 193 -16.08 -16.04 4.87
CA ALA A 193 -14.88 -16.31 5.67
C ALA A 193 -14.26 -17.67 5.34
N GLU A 194 -15.08 -18.71 5.11
CA GLU A 194 -14.63 -20.03 4.66
C GLU A 194 -13.99 -19.96 3.27
N THR A 195 -14.56 -19.19 2.35
CA THR A 195 -14.01 -19.01 0.98
C THR A 195 -12.60 -18.41 0.98
N LEU A 196 -12.30 -17.58 1.99
CA LEU A 196 -11.02 -16.89 2.17
C LEU A 196 -10.04 -17.64 3.10
N SER A 197 -10.44 -18.77 3.67
CA SER A 197 -9.64 -19.51 4.64
C SER A 197 -8.50 -20.29 3.98
N ILE A 198 -7.31 -20.17 4.57
CA ILE A 198 -6.01 -20.73 4.11
C ILE A 198 -6.06 -22.27 3.90
N GLU A 199 -7.02 -22.95 4.50
CA GLU A 199 -7.20 -24.42 4.36
C GLU A 199 -7.37 -24.86 2.89
N ARG A 200 -7.98 -24.03 2.03
CA ARG A 200 -8.10 -24.34 0.58
C ARG A 200 -6.81 -24.15 -0.23
N ASP A 201 -5.91 -23.28 0.21
CA ASP A 201 -4.62 -23.05 -0.48
C ASP A 201 -3.62 -24.18 -0.21
N LEU A 202 -3.78 -24.89 0.92
CA LEU A 202 -3.02 -26.11 1.22
C LEU A 202 -3.52 -27.31 0.40
N GLU A 203 -4.84 -27.47 0.22
CA GLU A 203 -5.39 -28.53 -0.64
C GLU A 203 -4.99 -28.41 -2.11
N LYS A 204 -4.82 -27.18 -2.63
CA LYS A 204 -4.34 -26.96 -4.01
C LYS A 204 -2.85 -27.27 -4.21
N ARG A 205 -2.05 -27.34 -3.15
CA ARG A 205 -0.62 -27.69 -3.22
C ARG A 205 -0.37 -29.19 -3.08
N GLU A 206 -1.39 -29.98 -2.73
CA GLU A 206 -1.32 -31.44 -2.59
C GLU A 206 -1.91 -32.23 -3.79
N ILE A 207 -2.28 -31.56 -4.89
CA ILE A 207 -2.76 -32.18 -6.15
C ILE A 207 -1.75 -31.98 -7.29
#